data_AF-A0A7S0NTP6-F1
#
_entry.id   AF-A0A7S0NTP6-F1
#
_cell.length_a   1.000
_cell.length_b   1.000
_cell.length_c   1.000
_cell.angle_alpha   90.00
_cell.angle_beta   90.00
_cell.angle_gamma   90.00
#
_symmetry.space_group_name_H-M   'P 1'
#
loop_
_entity.id
_entity.type
_entity.pdbx_description
1 polymer ?
#
loop_
_entity_poly.entity_id
_entity_poly.type
_entity_poly.pdbx_seq_one_letter_code
_entity_poly.pdbx_strand_id
1 'polypeptide(L)'
;MAVEVTDDQKAAMQGMLNGVYADMSHLATKLRPSDSDPDAPLSFGGIRAALAGCPSLSEIGSQCSAASVSSIAVALDAVGAIDDALDGLDAAARANGLLLSWQLNREQHGVAESMALDEATSRQASAVLQTCTKLLMQAQMLIPKQRWVQQTLAVARASALVANSLWSHSDEAALALQTAILAREGLRYPRLELSASTPKQVLPKAPVEITVLLARQHAGGSEAAKMINNQGIFEAYWLYVEGHKPKETPNSLLAAQPMPVKDVDAPHVEAQVVFTAPPTLGKYQLTVHVLSTSVIGVELSQDVMFEVVEDDVPALE
;
A
#
# COMPACT_ATOMS: atom_id res chain seq x y z
N MET A 1 -2.22 36.37 13.45
CA MET A 1 -1.39 36.01 14.62
C MET A 1 -0.57 34.80 14.23
N ALA A 2 0.75 34.95 14.07
CA ALA A 2 1.63 33.80 13.95
C ALA A 2 1.77 33.18 15.34
N VAL A 3 1.46 31.89 15.46
CA VAL A 3 1.67 31.13 16.70
C VAL A 3 3.18 30.88 16.80
N GLU A 4 3.85 31.51 17.76
CA GLU A 4 5.26 31.22 18.06
C GLU A 4 5.37 29.79 18.62
N VAL A 5 6.03 28.93 17.85
CA VAL A 5 6.36 27.56 18.26
C VAL A 5 7.51 27.63 19.27
N THR A 6 7.31 27.07 20.46
CA THR A 6 8.33 27.08 21.52
C THR A 6 9.53 26.21 21.15
N ASP A 7 10.69 26.44 21.76
CA ASP A 7 11.90 25.65 21.44
C ASP A 7 11.75 24.17 21.82
N ASP A 8 10.97 23.84 22.85
CA ASP A 8 10.59 22.47 23.19
C ASP A 8 9.71 21.83 22.11
N GLN A 9 8.78 22.59 21.52
CA GLN A 9 7.96 22.12 20.40
C GLN A 9 8.80 21.93 19.13
N LYS A 10 9.80 22.79 18.88
CA LYS A 10 10.75 22.61 17.77
C LYS A 10 11.61 21.37 17.97
N ALA A 11 12.13 21.14 19.17
CA ALA A 11 12.94 19.97 19.50
C ALA A 11 12.13 18.67 19.38
N ALA A 12 10.88 18.66 19.86
CA ALA A 12 9.97 17.54 19.71
C ALA A 12 9.63 17.27 18.23
N MET A 13 9.37 18.32 17.44
CA MET A 13 9.10 18.21 16.01
C MET A 13 10.32 17.68 15.25
N GLN A 14 11.52 18.14 15.60
CA GLN A 14 12.76 17.65 15.01
C GLN A 14 13.03 16.18 15.37
N GLY A 15 12.78 15.77 16.62
CA GLY A 15 12.87 14.38 17.05
C GLY A 15 11.91 13.47 16.29
N MET A 16 10.66 13.91 16.10
CA MET A 16 9.66 13.20 15.30
C MET A 16 10.09 13.06 13.84
N LEU A 17 10.60 14.12 13.22
CA LEU A 17 11.09 14.10 11.84
C LEU A 17 12.28 13.14 11.66
N ASN A 18 13.21 13.13 12.62
CA ASN A 18 14.36 12.23 12.61
C ASN A 18 13.91 10.76 12.72
N GLY A 19 12.93 10.46 13.57
CA GLY A 19 12.35 9.12 13.70
C GLY A 19 11.71 8.63 12.41
N VAL A 20 10.87 9.48 11.78
CA VAL A 20 10.24 9.17 10.48
C VAL A 20 11.30 8.94 9.41
N TYR A 21 12.35 9.76 9.37
CA TYR A 21 13.44 9.56 8.41
C TYR A 21 14.16 8.22 8.60
N ALA A 22 14.43 7.82 9.85
CA ALA A 22 15.07 6.55 10.16
C ALA A 22 14.23 5.34 9.71
N ASP A 23 12.93 5.36 9.99
CA ASP A 23 12.01 4.30 9.57
C ASP A 23 11.91 4.22 8.04
N MET A 24 11.79 5.35 7.35
CA MET A 24 11.68 5.38 5.89
C MET A 24 12.98 4.97 5.20
N SER A 25 14.13 5.33 5.76
CA SER A 25 15.43 4.85 5.29
C SER A 25 15.58 3.33 5.47
N HIS A 26 15.10 2.80 6.60
CA HIS A 26 15.04 1.36 6.84
C HIS A 26 14.17 0.67 5.79
N LEU A 27 12.94 1.13 5.58
CA LEU A 27 12.02 0.56 4.59
C LEU A 27 12.59 0.64 3.18
N ALA A 28 13.16 1.79 2.77
CA ALA A 28 13.80 1.90 1.45
C ALA A 28 14.93 0.89 1.27
N THR A 29 15.69 0.60 2.32
CA THR A 29 16.77 -0.40 2.27
C THR A 29 16.23 -1.83 2.19
N LYS A 30 15.25 -2.17 3.05
CA LYS A 30 14.71 -3.54 3.15
C LYS A 30 13.79 -3.92 2.01
N LEU A 31 13.08 -2.95 1.44
CA LEU A 31 12.15 -3.17 0.34
C LEU A 31 12.82 -3.05 -1.02
N ARG A 32 14.09 -2.67 -1.10
CA ARG A 32 14.79 -2.49 -2.38
C ARG A 32 14.62 -3.75 -3.26
N PRO A 33 14.26 -3.59 -4.55
CA PRO A 33 14.18 -4.71 -5.48
C PRO A 33 15.49 -5.50 -5.54
N SER A 34 15.37 -6.80 -5.79
CA SER A 34 16.53 -7.65 -6.03
C SER A 34 17.26 -7.20 -7.28
N ASP A 35 18.59 -7.11 -7.24
CA ASP A 35 19.38 -6.76 -8.42
C ASP A 35 19.30 -7.88 -9.51
N SER A 36 19.00 -9.12 -9.13
CA SER A 36 18.86 -10.26 -10.06
C SER A 36 17.46 -10.42 -10.65
N ASP A 37 16.43 -9.93 -9.94
CA ASP A 37 15.04 -9.97 -10.40
C ASP A 37 14.27 -8.75 -9.86
N PRO A 38 14.49 -7.57 -10.46
CA PRO A 38 13.96 -6.32 -9.95
C PRO A 38 12.46 -6.14 -10.17
N ASP A 39 11.87 -6.92 -11.07
CA ASP A 39 10.44 -6.91 -11.37
C ASP A 39 9.67 -8.04 -10.65
N ALA A 40 10.36 -8.81 -9.78
CA ALA A 40 9.73 -9.81 -8.93
C ALA A 40 8.68 -9.18 -8.00
N PRO A 41 7.45 -9.73 -7.95
CA PRO A 41 6.46 -9.33 -6.96
C PRO A 41 6.99 -9.49 -5.54
N LEU A 42 6.86 -8.46 -4.71
CA LEU A 42 7.21 -8.54 -3.30
C LEU A 42 6.04 -9.14 -2.51
N SER A 43 6.33 -10.22 -1.76
CA SER A 43 5.33 -10.88 -0.91
C SER A 43 4.97 -10.02 0.30
N PHE A 44 3.77 -10.27 0.86
CA PHE A 44 3.39 -9.64 2.13
C PHE A 44 4.33 -10.03 3.27
N GLY A 45 4.83 -11.27 3.30
CA GLY A 45 5.84 -11.71 4.28
C GLY A 45 7.08 -10.82 4.27
N GLY A 46 7.56 -10.43 3.08
CA GLY A 46 8.68 -9.48 2.93
C GLY A 46 8.36 -8.08 3.45
N ILE A 47 7.17 -7.55 3.14
CA ILE A 47 6.70 -6.25 3.69
C ILE A 47 6.59 -6.32 5.22
N ARG A 48 6.02 -7.40 5.76
CA ARG A 48 5.87 -7.63 7.19
C ARG A 48 7.23 -7.64 7.90
N ALA A 49 8.20 -8.38 7.36
CA ALA A 49 9.54 -8.44 7.91
C ALA A 49 10.22 -7.05 7.90
N ALA A 50 10.07 -6.28 6.83
CA ALA A 50 10.59 -4.94 6.72
C ALA A 50 9.94 -3.97 7.73
N LEU A 51 8.62 -4.02 7.88
CA LEU A 51 7.89 -3.23 8.88
C LEU A 51 8.36 -3.58 10.29
N ALA A 52 8.43 -4.88 10.61
CA ALA A 52 8.77 -5.37 11.93
C ALA A 52 10.18 -4.94 12.41
N GLY A 53 11.10 -4.69 11.47
CA GLY A 53 12.45 -4.18 11.71
C GLY A 53 12.57 -2.66 11.82
N CYS A 54 11.48 -1.90 11.66
CA CYS A 54 11.52 -0.44 11.75
C CYS A 54 11.94 0.02 13.16
N PRO A 55 12.86 0.99 13.27
CA PRO A 55 13.29 1.57 14.55
C PRO A 55 12.16 1.95 15.51
N SER A 56 11.04 2.50 15.02
CA SER A 56 9.90 2.89 15.87
C SER A 56 9.18 1.72 16.56
N LEU A 57 9.40 0.48 16.13
CA LEU A 57 8.86 -0.72 16.76
C LEU A 57 9.83 -1.41 17.71
N SER A 58 11.10 -0.99 17.76
CA SER A 58 12.15 -1.68 18.52
C SER A 58 11.81 -1.83 20.01
N GLU A 59 11.30 -0.77 20.63
CA GLU A 59 10.91 -0.76 22.04
C GLU A 59 9.76 -1.74 22.31
N ILE A 60 8.72 -1.73 21.47
CA ILE A 60 7.54 -2.60 21.64
C ILE A 60 7.95 -4.07 21.61
N GLY A 61 8.74 -4.46 20.61
CA GLY A 61 9.24 -5.84 20.47
C GLY A 61 10.12 -6.27 21.63
N SER A 62 10.97 -5.37 22.13
CA SER A 62 11.88 -5.65 23.26
C SER A 62 11.16 -5.87 24.60
N GLN A 63 9.98 -5.29 24.77
CA GLN A 63 9.16 -5.39 25.97
C GLN A 63 8.22 -6.61 25.94
N CYS A 64 8.15 -7.34 24.83
CA CYS A 64 7.26 -8.49 24.71
C CYS A 64 7.86 -9.71 25.45
N SER A 65 7.02 -10.40 26.22
CA SER A 65 7.44 -11.61 26.93
C SER A 65 7.81 -12.71 25.95
N ALA A 66 8.99 -13.32 26.11
CA ALA A 66 9.43 -14.44 25.28
C ALA A 66 8.42 -15.62 25.30
N ALA A 67 7.75 -15.85 26.44
CA ALA A 67 6.72 -16.88 26.56
C ALA A 67 5.47 -16.54 25.72
N SER A 68 5.04 -15.28 25.73
CA SER A 68 3.91 -14.81 24.92
C SER A 68 4.22 -14.90 23.43
N VAL A 69 5.42 -14.45 23.02
CA VAL A 69 5.89 -14.54 21.63
C VAL A 69 5.94 -15.99 21.15
N SER A 70 6.46 -16.91 21.98
CA SER A 70 6.49 -18.34 21.65
C SER A 70 5.10 -18.93 21.51
N SER A 71 4.16 -18.53 22.37
CA SER A 71 2.79 -19.04 22.33
C SER A 71 2.05 -18.56 21.07
N ILE A 72 2.23 -17.28 20.72
CA ILE A 72 1.72 -16.71 19.45
C ILE A 72 2.30 -17.46 18.26
N ALA A 73 3.61 -17.75 18.27
CA ALA A 73 4.23 -18.47 17.17
C ALA A 73 3.61 -19.87 16.99
N VAL A 74 3.40 -20.62 18.08
CA VAL A 74 2.76 -21.95 18.02
C VAL A 74 1.32 -21.86 17.49
N ALA A 75 0.54 -20.88 17.96
CA ALA A 75 -0.83 -20.68 17.52
C ALA A 75 -0.93 -20.34 16.02
N LEU A 76 -0.04 -19.47 15.52
CA LEU A 76 0.01 -19.11 14.10
C LEU A 76 0.52 -20.29 13.23
N ASP A 77 1.49 -21.06 13.72
CA ASP A 77 2.00 -22.24 13.01
C ASP A 77 0.92 -23.32 12.84
N ALA A 78 0.10 -23.53 13.87
CA ALA A 78 -0.98 -24.51 13.85
C ALA A 78 -2.03 -24.27 12.74
N VAL A 79 -2.13 -23.03 12.24
CA VAL A 79 -3.04 -22.65 11.13
C VAL A 79 -2.28 -22.34 9.82
N GLY A 80 -0.96 -22.53 9.79
CA GLY A 80 -0.13 -22.24 8.61
C GLY A 80 0.04 -20.74 8.33
N ALA A 81 -0.08 -19.88 9.34
CA ALA A 81 0.05 -18.42 9.20
C ALA A 81 1.48 -17.89 9.45
N ILE A 82 2.46 -18.78 9.61
CA ILE A 82 3.89 -18.44 9.70
C ILE A 82 4.56 -18.75 8.37
N ASP A 83 5.38 -17.80 7.91
CA ASP A 83 6.31 -17.98 6.80
C ASP A 83 7.74 -17.73 7.29
N ASP A 84 8.71 -18.01 6.41
CA ASP A 84 10.14 -17.88 6.63
C ASP A 84 10.66 -16.44 6.60
N ALA A 85 9.82 -15.45 6.25
CA ALA A 85 10.25 -14.06 6.14
C ALA A 85 10.64 -13.44 7.50
N LEU A 86 10.18 -14.03 8.60
CA LEU A 86 10.58 -13.62 9.95
C LEU A 86 11.85 -14.33 10.45
N ASP A 87 12.42 -15.23 9.65
CA ASP A 87 13.64 -15.95 10.00
C ASP A 87 14.85 -15.06 9.76
N GLY A 88 15.81 -15.10 10.69
CA GLY A 88 16.99 -14.24 10.65
C GLY A 88 16.78 -12.80 11.12
N LEU A 89 15.55 -12.41 11.49
CA LEU A 89 15.32 -11.17 12.23
C LEU A 89 15.85 -11.28 13.67
N ASP A 90 16.25 -10.15 14.26
CA ASP A 90 16.56 -10.11 15.68
C ASP A 90 15.29 -10.38 16.53
N ALA A 91 15.50 -10.65 17.83
CA ALA A 91 14.40 -11.06 18.72
C ALA A 91 13.27 -10.02 18.81
N ALA A 92 13.59 -8.72 18.81
CA ALA A 92 12.59 -7.65 18.92
C ALA A 92 11.81 -7.52 17.61
N ALA A 93 12.50 -7.49 16.47
CA ALA A 93 11.86 -7.45 15.16
C ALA A 93 11.01 -8.71 14.92
N ARG A 94 11.49 -9.89 15.29
CA ARG A 94 10.70 -11.13 15.20
C ARG A 94 9.44 -11.07 16.05
N ALA A 95 9.53 -10.58 17.30
CA ALA A 95 8.38 -10.39 18.17
C ALA A 95 7.34 -9.45 17.52
N ASN A 96 7.77 -8.32 16.96
CA ASN A 96 6.90 -7.40 16.24
C ASN A 96 6.22 -8.06 15.04
N GLY A 97 6.96 -8.85 14.25
CA GLY A 97 6.41 -9.57 13.10
C GLY A 97 5.34 -10.59 13.49
N LEU A 98 5.54 -11.30 14.60
CA LEU A 98 4.57 -12.26 15.16
C LEU A 98 3.33 -11.55 15.74
N LEU A 99 3.51 -10.44 16.46
CA LEU A 99 2.41 -9.63 16.98
C LEU A 99 1.55 -9.05 15.86
N LEU A 100 2.17 -8.57 14.77
CA LEU A 100 1.44 -8.14 13.58
C LEU A 100 0.69 -9.31 12.93
N SER A 101 1.36 -10.44 12.75
CA SER A 101 0.74 -11.66 12.19
C SER A 101 -0.47 -12.12 13.00
N TRP A 102 -0.37 -12.07 14.33
CA TRP A 102 -1.49 -12.36 15.23
C TRP A 102 -2.68 -11.45 14.94
N GLN A 103 -2.48 -10.13 14.85
CA GLN A 103 -3.57 -9.19 14.58
C GLN A 103 -4.26 -9.46 13.24
N LEU A 104 -3.48 -9.82 12.22
CA LEU A 104 -3.99 -10.06 10.87
C LEU A 104 -4.71 -11.40 10.72
N ASN A 105 -4.35 -12.41 11.52
CA ASN A 105 -4.89 -13.78 11.41
C ASN A 105 -5.85 -14.15 12.54
N ARG A 106 -6.12 -13.27 13.52
CA ARG A 106 -6.94 -13.63 14.70
C ARG A 106 -8.35 -14.13 14.35
N GLU A 107 -8.94 -13.62 13.27
CA GLU A 107 -10.27 -14.01 12.79
C GLU A 107 -10.22 -15.24 11.86
N GLN A 108 -9.02 -15.70 11.50
CA GLN A 108 -8.85 -16.94 10.76
C GLN A 108 -9.28 -18.11 11.65
N HIS A 109 -10.06 -19.01 11.08
CA HIS A 109 -10.57 -20.17 11.80
C HIS A 109 -9.42 -20.94 12.48
N GLY A 110 -9.58 -21.21 13.78
CA GLY A 110 -8.59 -21.93 14.59
C GLY A 110 -7.58 -21.05 15.33
N VAL A 111 -7.40 -19.76 14.98
CA VAL A 111 -6.43 -18.88 15.68
C VAL A 111 -7.00 -18.37 16.99
N ALA A 112 -8.13 -17.65 16.98
CA ALA A 112 -8.75 -17.14 18.21
C ALA A 112 -9.16 -18.25 19.20
N GLU A 113 -9.43 -19.45 18.69
CA GLU A 113 -9.77 -20.62 19.51
C GLU A 113 -8.54 -21.26 20.16
N SER A 114 -7.35 -21.08 19.57
CA SER A 114 -6.11 -21.69 20.05
C SER A 114 -5.55 -21.03 21.30
N MET A 115 -5.75 -19.71 21.46
CA MET A 115 -5.29 -18.98 22.64
C MET A 115 -5.94 -17.60 22.79
N ALA A 116 -6.00 -17.12 24.03
CA ALA A 116 -6.28 -15.72 24.34
C ALA A 116 -5.00 -15.01 24.79
N LEU A 117 -4.77 -13.79 24.29
CA LEU A 117 -3.68 -12.95 24.76
C LEU A 117 -3.99 -12.34 26.12
N ASP A 118 -2.98 -12.22 26.97
CA ASP A 118 -3.07 -11.36 28.15
C ASP A 118 -3.19 -9.87 27.74
N GLU A 119 -3.63 -9.04 28.67
CA GLU A 119 -3.89 -7.61 28.41
C GLU A 119 -2.62 -6.84 27.97
N ALA A 120 -1.44 -7.19 28.50
CA ALA A 120 -0.20 -6.52 28.14
C ALA A 120 0.21 -6.86 26.70
N THR A 121 0.19 -8.15 26.34
CA THR A 121 0.49 -8.65 24.99
C THR A 121 -0.54 -8.14 23.98
N SER A 122 -1.83 -8.10 24.34
CA SER A 122 -2.88 -7.53 23.48
C SER A 122 -2.66 -6.04 23.20
N ARG A 123 -2.24 -5.27 24.21
CA ARG A 123 -1.88 -3.84 24.03
C ARG A 123 -0.66 -3.68 23.13
N GLN A 124 0.38 -4.50 23.31
CA GLN A 124 1.56 -4.50 22.44
C GLN A 124 1.19 -4.84 20.99
N ALA A 125 0.39 -5.88 20.75
CA ALA A 125 -0.05 -6.25 19.42
C ALA A 125 -0.84 -5.11 18.75
N SER A 126 -1.70 -4.43 19.51
CA SER A 126 -2.45 -3.26 19.01
C SER A 126 -1.53 -2.08 18.70
N ALA A 127 -0.50 -1.84 19.52
CA ALA A 127 0.50 -0.81 19.27
C ALA A 127 1.34 -1.10 18.02
N VAL A 128 1.74 -2.35 17.79
CA VAL A 128 2.42 -2.78 16.56
C VAL A 128 1.55 -2.48 15.35
N LEU A 129 0.27 -2.89 15.38
CA LEU A 129 -0.66 -2.65 14.28
C LEU A 129 -0.78 -1.15 13.95
N GLN A 130 -1.02 -0.31 14.97
CA GLN A 130 -1.16 1.14 14.80
C GLN A 130 0.10 1.80 14.24
N THR A 131 1.29 1.39 14.70
CA THR A 131 2.56 1.89 14.18
C THR A 131 2.78 1.44 12.74
N CYS A 132 2.47 0.18 12.41
CA CYS A 132 2.54 -0.32 11.03
C CYS A 132 1.59 0.43 10.09
N THR A 133 0.38 0.75 10.53
CA THR A 133 -0.55 1.60 9.75
C THR A 133 0.09 2.95 9.41
N LYS A 134 0.70 3.63 10.39
CA LYS A 134 1.38 4.92 10.17
C LYS A 134 2.57 4.80 9.22
N LEU A 135 3.39 3.76 9.40
CA LEU A 135 4.55 3.48 8.55
C LEU A 135 4.13 3.24 7.09
N LEU A 136 3.07 2.46 6.88
CA LEU A 136 2.54 2.19 5.55
C LEU A 136 1.98 3.44 4.87
N MET A 137 1.25 4.30 5.60
CA MET A 137 0.81 5.60 5.07
C MET A 137 1.99 6.48 4.63
N GLN A 138 3.09 6.48 5.38
CA GLN A 138 4.30 7.21 5.02
C GLN A 138 5.02 6.57 3.82
N ALA A 139 5.11 5.24 3.79
CA ALA A 139 5.71 4.49 2.70
C ALA A 139 4.99 4.71 1.37
N GLN A 140 3.65 4.79 1.38
CA GLN A 140 2.84 5.10 0.19
C GLN A 140 3.23 6.45 -0.46
N MET A 141 3.71 7.41 0.32
CA MET A 141 4.11 8.73 -0.20
C MET A 141 5.58 8.78 -0.67
N LEU A 142 6.42 7.84 -0.20
CA LEU A 142 7.88 7.93 -0.36
C LEU A 142 8.48 6.83 -1.24
N ILE A 143 8.01 5.58 -1.13
CA ILE A 143 8.48 4.47 -1.96
C ILE A 143 8.26 4.73 -3.46
N PRO A 144 7.13 5.34 -3.91
CA PRO A 144 6.96 5.69 -5.32
C PRO A 144 8.07 6.58 -5.90
N LYS A 145 8.70 7.42 -5.06
CA LYS A 145 9.79 8.31 -5.50
C LYS A 145 11.06 7.54 -5.90
N GLN A 146 11.21 6.29 -5.44
CA GLN A 146 12.29 5.38 -5.84
C GLN A 146 12.05 4.73 -7.21
N ARG A 147 10.85 4.91 -7.78
CA ARG A 147 10.41 4.35 -9.06
C ARG A 147 10.28 2.82 -9.10
N TRP A 148 10.21 2.17 -7.94
CA TRP A 148 10.07 0.71 -7.82
C TRP A 148 8.60 0.29 -7.92
N VAL A 149 8.26 -0.47 -8.96
CA VAL A 149 6.87 -0.83 -9.26
C VAL A 149 6.33 -1.81 -8.22
N GLN A 150 6.93 -3.00 -8.12
CA GLN A 150 6.37 -4.09 -7.31
C GLN A 150 6.31 -3.76 -5.82
N GLN A 151 7.29 -3.01 -5.31
CA GLN A 151 7.37 -2.54 -3.94
C GLN A 151 6.26 -1.54 -3.63
N THR A 152 5.99 -0.62 -4.56
CA THR A 152 4.90 0.35 -4.43
C THR A 152 3.55 -0.35 -4.38
N LEU A 153 3.32 -1.31 -5.28
CA LEU A 153 2.09 -2.11 -5.30
C LEU A 153 1.94 -2.95 -4.02
N ALA A 154 3.02 -3.58 -3.56
CA ALA A 154 3.02 -4.38 -2.33
C ALA A 154 2.74 -3.53 -1.08
N VAL A 155 3.25 -2.31 -1.00
CA VAL A 155 2.93 -1.36 0.09
C VAL A 155 1.46 -0.97 0.08
N ALA A 156 0.89 -0.68 -1.09
CA ALA A 156 -0.53 -0.34 -1.23
C ALA A 156 -1.42 -1.51 -0.76
N ARG A 157 -1.11 -2.73 -1.22
CA ARG A 157 -1.74 -3.98 -0.79
C ARG A 157 -1.65 -4.15 0.74
N ALA A 158 -0.44 -4.18 1.29
CA ALA A 158 -0.22 -4.32 2.74
C ALA A 158 -1.00 -3.30 3.58
N SER A 159 -1.22 -2.10 3.05
CA SER A 159 -2.01 -1.07 3.73
C SER A 159 -3.47 -1.47 3.92
N ALA A 160 -4.11 -2.06 2.91
CA ALA A 160 -5.48 -2.53 3.04
C ALA A 160 -5.58 -3.73 4.00
N LEU A 161 -4.60 -4.64 4.00
CA LEU A 161 -4.54 -5.75 4.97
C LEU A 161 -4.47 -5.24 6.40
N VAL A 162 -3.53 -4.35 6.68
CA VAL A 162 -3.30 -3.79 8.01
C VAL A 162 -4.49 -2.94 8.47
N ALA A 163 -5.08 -2.14 7.58
CA ALA A 163 -6.26 -1.33 7.90
C ALA A 163 -7.47 -2.16 8.33
N ASN A 164 -7.67 -3.34 7.73
CA ASN A 164 -8.81 -4.20 8.01
C ASN A 164 -8.49 -5.38 8.96
N SER A 165 -7.23 -5.51 9.39
CA SER A 165 -6.74 -6.65 10.15
C SER A 165 -6.98 -8.00 9.44
N LEU A 166 -6.63 -8.08 8.15
CA LEU A 166 -6.81 -9.25 7.29
C LEU A 166 -5.47 -9.79 6.79
N TRP A 167 -5.40 -11.09 6.48
CA TRP A 167 -4.15 -11.79 6.19
C TRP A 167 -3.81 -11.94 4.70
N SER A 168 -4.78 -11.82 3.80
CA SER A 168 -4.55 -12.03 2.37
C SER A 168 -5.49 -11.21 1.48
N HIS A 169 -5.02 -10.83 0.29
CA HIS A 169 -5.81 -10.14 -0.74
C HIS A 169 -6.55 -11.09 -1.69
N SER A 170 -6.20 -12.36 -1.68
CA SER A 170 -6.67 -13.35 -2.64
C SER A 170 -7.34 -14.55 -1.97
N ASP A 171 -7.22 -14.68 -0.65
CA ASP A 171 -7.88 -15.73 0.10
C ASP A 171 -9.40 -15.46 0.18
N GLU A 172 -10.20 -16.46 -0.17
CA GLU A 172 -11.65 -16.35 -0.23
C GLU A 172 -12.26 -16.02 1.15
N ALA A 173 -11.73 -16.60 2.23
CA ALA A 173 -12.24 -16.34 3.58
C ALA A 173 -11.88 -14.93 4.04
N ALA A 174 -10.70 -14.41 3.68
CA ALA A 174 -10.35 -13.01 3.93
C ALA A 174 -11.29 -12.04 3.17
N LEU A 175 -11.59 -12.32 1.90
CA LEU A 175 -12.51 -11.51 1.08
C LEU A 175 -13.95 -11.55 1.60
N ALA A 176 -14.41 -12.72 2.06
CA ALA A 176 -15.71 -12.88 2.71
C ALA A 176 -15.79 -12.07 4.01
N LEU A 177 -14.72 -12.08 4.82
CA LEU A 177 -14.64 -11.29 6.04
C LEU A 177 -14.60 -9.79 5.76
N GLN A 178 -13.85 -9.33 4.75
CA GLN A 178 -13.89 -7.94 4.29
C GLN A 178 -15.30 -7.51 3.92
N THR A 179 -16.04 -8.35 3.20
CA THR A 179 -17.43 -8.08 2.83
C THR A 179 -18.33 -7.95 4.06
N ALA A 180 -18.14 -8.82 5.06
CA ALA A 180 -18.88 -8.76 6.32
C ALA A 180 -18.54 -7.51 7.16
N ILE A 181 -17.26 -7.09 7.20
CA ILE A 181 -16.81 -5.85 7.86
C ILE A 181 -17.51 -4.64 7.23
N LEU A 182 -17.48 -4.53 5.90
CA LEU A 182 -18.15 -3.45 5.19
C LEU A 182 -19.66 -3.45 5.46
N ALA A 183 -20.32 -4.60 5.35
CA ALA A 183 -21.76 -4.72 5.58
C ALA A 183 -22.16 -4.31 7.02
N ARG A 184 -21.37 -4.67 8.04
CA ARG A 184 -21.59 -4.27 9.44
C ARG A 184 -21.50 -2.75 9.62
N GLU A 185 -20.69 -2.08 8.81
CA GLU A 185 -20.55 -0.62 8.77
C GLU A 185 -21.54 0.05 7.84
N GLY A 186 -22.46 -0.71 7.22
CA GLY A 186 -23.42 -0.23 6.23
C GLY A 186 -22.77 0.08 4.88
N LEU A 187 -21.51 -0.28 4.66
CA LEU A 187 -20.79 -0.06 3.42
C LEU A 187 -20.97 -1.23 2.44
N ARG A 188 -20.79 -0.95 1.15
CA ARG A 188 -20.80 -1.95 0.08
C ARG A 188 -19.38 -2.27 -0.33
N TYR A 189 -19.17 -3.51 -0.77
CA TYR A 189 -17.92 -3.87 -1.41
C TYR A 189 -17.75 -3.08 -2.73
N PRO A 190 -16.63 -2.36 -2.94
CA PRO A 190 -16.44 -1.57 -4.15
C PRO A 190 -16.46 -2.43 -5.40
N ARG A 191 -17.36 -2.09 -6.33
CA ARG A 191 -17.40 -2.60 -7.70
C ARG A 191 -16.96 -1.50 -8.64
N LEU A 192 -15.84 -1.72 -9.31
CA LEU A 192 -15.13 -0.71 -10.08
C LEU A 192 -14.87 -1.20 -11.50
N GLU A 193 -14.82 -0.26 -12.43
CA GLU A 193 -14.37 -0.47 -13.80
C GLU A 193 -13.34 0.60 -14.13
N LEU A 194 -12.23 0.19 -14.73
CA LEU A 194 -11.11 1.06 -15.06
C LEU A 194 -11.11 1.34 -16.56
N SER A 195 -11.04 2.61 -16.93
CA SER A 195 -10.76 3.07 -18.28
C SER A 195 -9.61 4.07 -18.26
N ALA A 196 -8.51 3.76 -18.93
CA ALA A 196 -7.37 4.64 -19.10
C ALA A 196 -7.15 4.98 -20.58
N SER A 197 -6.72 6.21 -20.84
CA SER A 197 -6.36 6.68 -22.18
C SER A 197 -5.09 7.53 -22.15
N THR A 198 -4.35 7.49 -23.26
CA THR A 198 -3.11 8.24 -23.49
C THR A 198 -3.17 8.88 -24.88
N PRO A 199 -2.44 9.99 -25.13
CA PRO A 199 -2.14 10.44 -26.48
C PRO A 199 -1.60 9.30 -27.33
N LYS A 200 -2.01 9.25 -28.60
CA LYS A 200 -1.50 8.24 -29.54
C LYS A 200 -0.05 8.50 -29.92
N GLN A 201 0.30 9.78 -30.11
CA GLN A 201 1.62 10.23 -30.53
C GLN A 201 2.02 11.46 -29.73
N VAL A 202 3.31 11.55 -29.39
CA VAL A 202 3.93 12.68 -28.68
C VAL A 202 5.31 12.96 -29.26
N LEU A 203 5.79 14.19 -29.10
CA LEU A 203 7.17 14.54 -29.44
C LEU A 203 8.15 14.08 -28.34
N PRO A 204 9.44 13.90 -28.66
CA PRO A 204 10.46 13.57 -27.66
C PRO A 204 10.50 14.62 -26.56
N LYS A 205 10.55 14.17 -25.30
CA LYS A 205 10.54 15.04 -24.10
C LYS A 205 9.26 15.89 -23.92
N ALA A 206 8.22 15.69 -24.73
CA ALA A 206 6.92 16.32 -24.51
C ALA A 206 6.21 15.70 -23.29
N PRO A 207 5.27 16.42 -22.65
CA PRO A 207 4.41 15.82 -21.63
C PRO A 207 3.50 14.74 -22.24
N VAL A 208 3.41 13.60 -21.56
CA VAL A 208 2.43 12.53 -21.81
C VAL A 208 1.39 12.62 -20.70
N GLU A 209 0.14 12.86 -21.07
CA GLU A 209 -0.98 12.90 -20.13
C GLU A 209 -1.75 11.57 -20.19
N ILE A 210 -1.88 10.89 -19.06
CA ILE A 210 -2.76 9.73 -18.92
C ILE A 210 -4.03 10.19 -18.22
N THR A 211 -5.16 10.03 -18.90
CA THR A 211 -6.48 10.25 -18.30
C THR A 211 -7.02 8.91 -17.82
N VAL A 212 -7.46 8.87 -16.57
CA VAL A 212 -8.01 7.68 -15.92
C VAL A 212 -9.41 8.00 -15.42
N LEU A 213 -10.35 7.16 -15.83
CA LEU A 213 -11.73 7.15 -15.38
C LEU A 213 -11.98 5.85 -14.61
N LEU A 214 -12.34 5.99 -13.34
CA LEU A 214 -12.73 4.88 -12.48
C LEU A 214 -14.24 4.93 -12.27
N ALA A 215 -14.99 4.05 -12.94
CA ALA A 215 -16.43 3.97 -12.79
C ALA A 215 -16.79 3.19 -11.52
N ARG A 216 -17.65 3.75 -10.68
CA ARG A 216 -18.08 3.20 -9.40
C ARG A 216 -19.49 2.63 -9.54
N GLN A 217 -19.59 1.36 -9.94
CA GLN A 217 -20.87 0.68 -10.19
C GLN A 217 -21.77 0.55 -8.95
N HIS A 218 -21.22 0.80 -7.76
CA HIS A 218 -21.89 0.72 -6.48
C HIS A 218 -22.40 2.08 -5.97
N ALA A 219 -22.02 3.19 -6.62
CA ALA A 219 -22.41 4.55 -6.27
C ALA A 219 -23.83 4.90 -6.76
N GLY A 220 -24.53 5.81 -6.05
CA GLY A 220 -25.79 6.42 -6.52
C GLY A 220 -27.07 5.56 -6.43
N GLY A 221 -27.06 4.44 -5.71
CA GLY A 221 -28.27 3.61 -5.50
C GLY A 221 -29.26 4.19 -4.47
N SER A 222 -30.55 3.87 -4.62
CA SER A 222 -31.66 4.36 -3.76
C SER A 222 -31.61 3.93 -2.28
N GLU A 223 -30.68 3.05 -1.94
CA GLU A 223 -30.28 2.74 -0.56
C GLU A 223 -28.90 3.36 -0.30
N ALA A 224 -28.81 4.69 -0.39
CA ALA A 224 -27.62 5.40 0.03
C ALA A 224 -27.41 5.09 1.52
N ALA A 225 -26.51 4.16 1.81
CA ALA A 225 -26.08 3.91 3.17
C ALA A 225 -25.67 5.24 3.78
N LYS A 226 -26.07 5.49 5.02
CA LYS A 226 -25.64 6.68 5.77
C LYS A 226 -24.12 6.60 5.92
N MET A 227 -23.38 7.16 4.97
CA MET A 227 -21.92 7.23 4.94
C MET A 227 -21.43 8.30 5.92
N ILE A 228 -21.87 8.19 7.18
CA ILE A 228 -21.38 8.99 8.28
C ILE A 228 -21.09 7.99 9.42
N ASN A 229 -19.95 7.30 9.32
CA ASN A 229 -19.30 6.86 10.54
C ASN A 229 -18.40 8.03 10.99
N ASN A 230 -18.33 8.28 12.30
CA ASN A 230 -17.50 9.34 12.89
C ASN A 230 -15.98 9.02 12.82
N GLN A 231 -15.54 8.06 12.00
CA GLN A 231 -14.17 7.56 11.91
C GLN A 231 -13.60 7.43 10.47
N GLY A 232 -14.36 7.80 9.42
CA GLY A 232 -13.88 8.05 8.06
C GLY A 232 -13.12 6.91 7.39
N ILE A 233 -13.69 5.70 7.26
CA ILE A 233 -13.18 4.75 6.25
C ILE A 233 -13.68 5.25 4.89
N PHE A 234 -12.81 5.97 4.20
CA PHE A 234 -13.03 6.41 2.82
C PHE A 234 -12.62 5.31 1.84
N GLU A 235 -13.40 5.16 0.77
CA GLU A 235 -12.86 4.61 -0.47
C GLU A 235 -11.63 5.43 -0.87
N ALA A 236 -10.45 4.85 -0.64
CA ALA A 236 -9.18 5.47 -0.92
C ALA A 236 -8.48 4.64 -1.98
N TYR A 237 -8.35 5.22 -3.16
CA TYR A 237 -7.67 4.60 -4.29
C TYR A 237 -6.36 5.30 -4.56
N TRP A 238 -5.43 4.56 -5.14
CA TRP A 238 -4.19 5.08 -5.66
C TRP A 238 -4.03 4.67 -7.12
N LEU A 239 -3.61 5.63 -7.92
CA LEU A 239 -3.23 5.44 -9.31
C LEU A 239 -1.72 5.33 -9.40
N TYR A 240 -1.26 4.30 -10.10
CA TYR A 240 0.13 4.07 -10.43
C TYR A 240 0.28 3.86 -11.94
N VAL A 241 1.30 4.45 -12.54
CA VAL A 241 1.62 4.22 -13.97
C VAL A 241 2.98 3.55 -14.06
N GLU A 242 2.97 2.32 -14.53
CA GLU A 242 4.15 1.52 -14.82
C GLU A 242 4.55 1.72 -16.30
N GLY A 243 5.81 2.07 -16.53
CA GLY A 243 6.41 2.06 -17.85
C GLY A 243 7.17 0.76 -18.08
N HIS A 244 6.77 0.03 -19.13
CA HIS A 244 7.47 -1.17 -19.55
C HIS A 244 8.77 -0.82 -20.25
N LYS A 245 9.82 -1.57 -19.95
CA LYS A 245 11.12 -1.42 -20.61
C LYS A 245 11.50 -2.68 -21.38
N PRO A 246 12.47 -2.57 -22.31
CA PRO A 246 13.01 -3.74 -22.99
C PRO A 246 13.51 -4.79 -21.99
N LYS A 247 13.49 -6.07 -22.41
CA LYS A 247 14.02 -7.19 -21.63
C LYS A 247 15.42 -6.82 -21.09
N GLU A 248 15.67 -7.15 -19.83
CA GLU A 248 16.90 -6.85 -19.05
C GLU A 248 16.95 -5.49 -18.34
N THR A 249 16.03 -4.55 -18.61
CA THR A 249 15.92 -3.32 -17.82
C THR A 249 14.65 -3.35 -16.97
N PRO A 250 14.73 -3.15 -15.64
CA PRO A 250 13.55 -3.13 -14.80
C PRO A 250 12.52 -2.09 -15.23
N ASN A 251 11.25 -2.47 -15.09
CA ASN A 251 10.14 -1.55 -15.26
C ASN A 251 10.27 -0.38 -14.27
N SER A 252 9.67 0.76 -14.63
CA SER A 252 9.76 1.96 -13.82
C SER A 252 8.39 2.49 -13.51
N LEU A 253 8.18 2.86 -12.25
CA LEU A 253 7.04 3.68 -11.89
C LEU A 253 7.27 5.11 -12.43
N LEU A 254 6.36 5.57 -13.28
CA LEU A 254 6.41 6.88 -13.94
C LEU A 254 5.60 7.92 -13.19
N ALA A 255 4.47 7.50 -12.61
CA ALA A 255 3.60 8.35 -11.82
C ALA A 255 2.93 7.56 -10.69
N ALA A 256 2.64 8.26 -9.60
CA ALA A 256 1.84 7.76 -8.49
C ALA A 256 1.02 8.91 -7.91
N GLN A 257 -0.29 8.74 -7.75
CA GLN A 257 -1.13 9.74 -7.11
C GLN A 257 -2.33 9.13 -6.38
N PRO A 258 -2.75 9.74 -5.25
CA PRO A 258 -4.01 9.37 -4.63
C PRO A 258 -5.19 9.79 -5.50
N MET A 259 -6.22 8.96 -5.53
CA MET A 259 -7.52 9.20 -6.17
C MET A 259 -8.61 9.20 -5.07
N PRO A 260 -8.73 10.27 -4.27
CA PRO A 260 -9.68 10.32 -3.17
C PRO A 260 -11.12 10.43 -3.68
N VAL A 261 -12.01 9.59 -3.15
CA VAL A 261 -13.46 9.73 -3.34
C VAL A 261 -13.95 10.90 -2.47
N LYS A 262 -14.21 12.04 -3.11
CA LYS A 262 -14.71 13.25 -2.43
C LYS A 262 -16.23 13.25 -2.22
N ASP A 263 -16.92 12.63 -3.16
CA ASP A 263 -18.37 12.47 -3.16
C ASP A 263 -18.67 10.99 -3.36
N VAL A 264 -19.32 10.42 -2.36
CA VAL A 264 -19.62 8.99 -2.31
C VAL A 264 -20.72 8.59 -3.27
N ASP A 265 -21.56 9.54 -3.69
CA ASP A 265 -22.62 9.31 -4.68
C ASP A 265 -22.12 9.52 -6.11
N ALA A 266 -20.92 10.10 -6.30
CA ALA A 266 -20.35 10.32 -7.62
C ALA A 266 -20.07 8.99 -8.33
N PRO A 267 -20.70 8.73 -9.49
CA PRO A 267 -20.56 7.45 -10.19
C PRO A 267 -19.16 7.26 -10.81
N HIS A 268 -18.32 8.28 -10.81
CA HIS A 268 -16.98 8.25 -11.40
C HIS A 268 -15.98 9.00 -10.54
N VAL A 269 -14.73 8.52 -10.56
CA VAL A 269 -13.56 9.25 -10.07
C VAL A 269 -12.61 9.42 -11.23
N GLU A 270 -12.26 10.67 -11.51
CA GLU A 270 -11.34 11.02 -12.58
C GLU A 270 -9.99 11.43 -12.03
N ALA A 271 -8.94 11.08 -12.77
CA ALA A 271 -7.58 11.37 -12.43
C ALA A 271 -6.76 11.61 -13.70
N GLN A 272 -5.86 12.58 -13.66
CA GLN A 272 -4.90 12.84 -14.72
C GLN A 272 -3.50 12.77 -14.13
N VAL A 273 -2.59 12.07 -14.79
CA VAL A 273 -1.16 12.09 -14.47
C VAL A 273 -0.37 12.52 -15.68
N VAL A 274 0.68 13.30 -15.44
CA VAL A 274 1.57 13.78 -16.49
C VAL A 274 2.99 13.35 -16.16
N PHE A 275 3.68 12.81 -17.16
CA PHE A 275 5.11 12.54 -17.09
C PHE A 275 5.79 12.94 -18.41
N THR A 276 7.11 12.96 -18.45
CA THR A 276 7.88 13.36 -19.63
C THR A 276 8.14 12.15 -20.54
N ALA A 277 7.79 12.28 -21.83
CA ALA A 277 8.09 11.28 -22.84
C ALA A 277 9.60 11.01 -22.93
N PRO A 278 10.03 9.76 -23.22
CA PRO A 278 11.42 9.47 -23.51
C PRO A 278 11.96 10.30 -24.69
N PRO A 279 13.29 10.55 -24.74
CA PRO A 279 13.90 11.24 -25.87
C PRO A 279 14.02 10.36 -27.12
N THR A 280 13.83 9.05 -26.98
CA THR A 280 13.99 8.07 -28.05
C THR A 280 12.66 7.84 -28.74
N LEU A 281 12.70 7.70 -30.07
CA LEU A 281 11.53 7.42 -30.89
C LEU A 281 11.06 5.97 -30.70
N GLY A 282 9.77 5.74 -30.91
CA GLY A 282 9.19 4.40 -30.94
C GLY A 282 7.97 4.22 -30.03
N LYS A 283 7.51 2.98 -29.94
CA LYS A 283 6.31 2.61 -29.18
C LYS A 283 6.64 2.29 -27.74
N TYR A 284 5.83 2.83 -26.83
CA TYR A 284 5.97 2.66 -25.39
C TYR A 284 4.68 2.05 -24.84
N GLN A 285 4.83 0.94 -24.12
CA GLN A 285 3.74 0.26 -23.42
C GLN A 285 3.75 0.67 -21.96
N LEU A 286 2.57 0.93 -21.42
CA LEU A 286 2.34 1.29 -20.03
C LEU A 286 1.29 0.36 -19.44
N THR A 287 1.36 0.12 -18.14
CA THR A 287 0.24 -0.44 -17.37
C THR A 287 -0.21 0.58 -16.35
N VAL A 288 -1.49 0.91 -16.38
CA VAL A 288 -2.16 1.75 -15.40
C VAL A 288 -2.73 0.84 -14.33
N HIS A 289 -2.33 1.04 -13.08
CA HIS A 289 -2.85 0.29 -11.93
C HIS A 289 -3.66 1.20 -11.03
N VAL A 290 -4.83 0.73 -10.59
CA VAL A 290 -5.64 1.37 -9.55
C VAL A 290 -5.88 0.37 -8.43
N LEU A 291 -5.39 0.70 -7.23
CA LEU A 291 -5.48 -0.15 -6.05
C LEU A 291 -6.21 0.58 -4.93
N SER A 292 -7.01 -0.16 -4.14
CA SER A 292 -7.49 0.34 -2.86
C SER A 292 -6.44 0.12 -1.77
N THR A 293 -6.27 1.14 -0.93
CA THR A 293 -5.45 1.06 0.29
C THR A 293 -6.30 0.84 1.54
N SER A 294 -7.62 0.76 1.40
CA SER A 294 -8.58 0.61 2.50
C SER A 294 -9.50 -0.60 2.37
N VAL A 295 -9.55 -1.27 1.21
CA VAL A 295 -10.35 -2.49 0.98
C VAL A 295 -9.49 -3.52 0.26
N ILE A 296 -9.38 -4.74 0.80
CA ILE A 296 -8.64 -5.81 0.12
C ILE A 296 -9.38 -6.28 -1.13
N GLY A 297 -8.69 -6.94 -2.06
CA GLY A 297 -9.30 -7.50 -3.28
C GLY A 297 -9.81 -6.47 -4.31
N VAL A 298 -9.48 -5.18 -4.15
CA VAL A 298 -9.81 -4.13 -5.10
C VAL A 298 -8.54 -3.64 -5.78
N GLU A 299 -8.25 -4.26 -6.92
CA GLU A 299 -7.09 -3.97 -7.76
C GLU A 299 -7.50 -4.12 -9.23
N LEU A 300 -7.27 -3.06 -10.02
CA LEU A 300 -7.54 -3.04 -11.45
C LEU A 300 -6.28 -2.64 -12.19
N SER A 301 -6.07 -3.22 -13.37
CA SER A 301 -5.01 -2.80 -14.27
C SER A 301 -5.51 -2.71 -15.70
N GLN A 302 -4.94 -1.80 -16.47
CA GLN A 302 -5.20 -1.65 -17.90
C GLN A 302 -3.93 -1.25 -18.63
N ASP A 303 -3.64 -1.95 -19.73
CA ASP A 303 -2.55 -1.61 -20.62
C ASP A 303 -2.94 -0.48 -21.58
N VAL A 304 -2.05 0.48 -21.75
CA VAL A 304 -2.17 1.56 -22.73
C VAL A 304 -0.84 1.75 -23.46
N MET A 305 -0.88 2.42 -24.62
CA MET A 305 0.33 2.62 -25.42
C MET A 305 0.33 3.98 -26.11
N PHE A 306 1.52 4.54 -26.28
CA PHE A 306 1.76 5.75 -27.07
C PHE A 306 3.03 5.58 -27.91
N GLU A 307 3.22 6.47 -28.89
CA GLU A 307 4.37 6.49 -29.75
C GLU A 307 5.09 7.85 -29.67
N VAL A 308 6.41 7.82 -29.53
CA VAL A 308 7.26 9.01 -29.67
C VAL A 308 7.69 9.12 -31.12
N VAL A 309 7.29 10.19 -31.80
CA VAL A 309 7.51 10.42 -33.23
C VAL A 309 8.43 11.62 -33.47
N GLU A 310 9.00 11.73 -34.67
CA GLU A 310 9.79 12.90 -35.06
C GLU A 310 8.93 14.15 -35.15
N ASP A 311 9.57 15.31 -35.02
CA ASP A 311 8.92 16.59 -35.25
C ASP A 311 8.79 16.81 -36.76
N ASP A 312 7.62 16.48 -37.32
CA ASP A 312 7.30 16.61 -38.76
C ASP A 312 7.16 18.08 -39.22
N VAL A 313 7.78 19.04 -38.53
CA VAL A 313 7.80 20.44 -38.97
C VAL A 313 8.67 20.53 -40.23
N PRO A 314 8.10 20.86 -41.41
CA PRO A 314 8.90 21.07 -42.61
C PRO A 314 9.92 22.17 -42.33
N ALA A 315 11.17 21.96 -42.73
CA ALA A 315 12.19 23.00 -42.64
C ALA A 315 11.64 24.28 -43.30
N LEU A 316 11.63 25.38 -42.54
CA LEU A 316 11.35 26.70 -43.10
C LEU A 316 12.50 27.02 -44.07
N GLU A 317 12.25 26.85 -45.37
CA GLU A 317 13.11 27.36 -46.45
C GLU A 317 13.19 28.90 -46.43
#